data_AF-Q4Q8T6-F1
#
_entry.id   AF-Q4Q8T6-F1
#
_cell.length_a   1.000
_cell.length_b   1.000
_cell.length_c   1.000
_cell.angle_alpha   90.00
_cell.angle_beta   90.00
_cell.angle_gamma   90.00
#
_symmetry.space_group_name_H-M   'P 1'
#
loop_
_entity.id
_entity.type
_entity.pdbx_description
1 polymer ?
#
loop_
_entity_poly.entity_id
_entity_poly.type
_entity_poly.pdbx_seq_one_letter_code
_entity_poly.pdbx_strand_id
1 'polypeptide(L)'
;MVTTVKVEIPRESIMKPSYMDDIYLLNQLDGVNDNPQEDGLPLRKWILREVHEALAKNPRKTEVVVKLKSDKSARSEFAVTIIGDYVPNYLQQS
;
A
#
# COMPACT_ATOMS: atom_id res chain seq x y z
N MET A 1 -18.10 -1.10 14.31
CA MET A 1 -17.65 -2.01 13.25
C MET A 1 -16.60 -1.27 12.44
N VAL A 2 -15.46 -1.91 12.19
CA VAL A 2 -14.40 -1.38 11.33
C VAL A 2 -14.67 -1.89 9.92
N THR A 3 -14.74 -0.98 8.95
CA THR A 3 -14.81 -1.33 7.54
C THR A 3 -13.39 -1.62 7.07
N THR A 4 -13.09 -2.87 6.80
CA THR A 4 -11.79 -3.28 6.27
C THR A 4 -11.86 -3.42 4.77
N VAL A 5 -11.12 -2.59 4.05
CA VAL A 5 -10.94 -2.73 2.59
C VAL A 5 -9.75 -3.65 2.35
N LYS A 6 -9.97 -4.76 1.64
CA LYS A 6 -8.91 -5.70 1.25
C LYS A 6 -8.39 -5.34 -0.12
N VAL A 7 -7.08 -5.21 -0.24
CA VAL A 7 -6.40 -4.81 -1.47
C VAL A 7 -5.23 -5.74 -1.71
N GLU A 8 -5.04 -6.19 -2.95
CA GLU A 8 -3.90 -7.01 -3.34
C GLU A 8 -2.91 -6.17 -4.15
N ILE A 9 -1.67 -6.12 -3.70
CA ILE A 9 -0.62 -5.29 -4.32
C ILE A 9 0.58 -6.16 -4.70
N PRO A 10 0.98 -6.20 -5.99
CA PRO A 10 2.20 -6.87 -6.40
C PRO A 10 3.44 -6.24 -5.79
N ARG A 11 4.24 -7.07 -5.14
CA ARG A 11 5.51 -6.71 -4.52
C ARG A 11 6.45 -5.99 -5.48
N GLU A 12 6.64 -6.54 -6.68
CA GLU A 12 7.56 -5.97 -7.66
C GLU A 12 7.16 -4.57 -8.10
N SER A 13 5.87 -4.30 -8.20
CA SER A 13 5.35 -2.99 -8.59
C SER A 13 5.50 -1.98 -7.46
N ILE A 14 5.12 -2.34 -6.22
CA ILE A 14 5.17 -1.40 -5.09
C ILE A 14 6.60 -1.05 -4.67
N MET A 15 7.59 -1.90 -4.98
CA MET A 15 8.99 -1.65 -4.66
C MET A 15 9.72 -0.81 -5.73
N LYS A 16 9.11 -0.52 -6.88
CA LYS A 16 9.72 0.34 -7.92
C LYS A 16 9.71 1.81 -7.51
N PRO A 17 10.67 2.65 -7.94
CA PRO A 17 10.66 4.09 -7.63
C PRO A 17 9.41 4.82 -8.13
N SER A 18 8.81 4.36 -9.24
CA SER A 18 7.64 4.98 -9.87
C SER A 18 6.30 4.43 -9.37
N TYR A 19 6.26 3.70 -8.25
CA TYR A 19 5.05 3.03 -7.75
C TYR A 19 3.87 3.99 -7.53
N MET A 20 4.14 5.27 -7.21
CA MET A 20 3.09 6.26 -6.96
C MET A 20 2.27 6.64 -8.18
N ASP A 21 2.82 6.41 -9.38
CA ASP A 21 2.18 6.72 -10.66
C ASP A 21 1.84 5.45 -11.45
N ASP A 22 2.04 4.27 -10.84
CA ASP A 22 1.66 3.00 -11.43
C ASP A 22 0.12 2.89 -11.45
N ILE A 23 -0.44 3.02 -12.65
CA ILE A 23 -1.89 2.97 -12.89
C ILE A 23 -2.48 1.66 -12.39
N TYR A 24 -1.77 0.54 -12.54
CA TYR A 24 -2.25 -0.75 -12.06
C TYR A 24 -2.40 -0.74 -10.54
N LEU A 25 -1.40 -0.21 -9.81
CA LEU A 25 -1.47 -0.08 -8.35
C LEU A 25 -2.60 0.85 -7.89
N LEU A 26 -2.79 1.97 -8.58
CA LEU A 26 -3.87 2.91 -8.27
C LEU A 26 -5.26 2.30 -8.53
N ASN A 27 -5.38 1.42 -9.53
CA ASN A 27 -6.61 0.71 -9.85
C ASN A 27 -6.90 -0.44 -8.87
N GLN A 28 -5.92 -0.98 -8.16
CA GLN A 28 -6.22 -1.92 -7.06
C GLN A 28 -6.96 -1.24 -5.90
N LEU A 29 -6.87 0.09 -5.83
CA LEU A 29 -7.60 0.93 -4.88
C LEU A 29 -8.87 1.53 -5.51
N ASP A 30 -9.39 0.93 -6.59
CA ASP A 30 -10.66 1.37 -7.20
C ASP A 30 -11.80 1.21 -6.19
N GLY A 31 -12.48 2.31 -5.88
CA GLY A 31 -13.43 2.43 -4.76
C GLY A 31 -12.91 3.21 -3.55
N VAL A 32 -11.62 3.53 -3.49
CA VAL A 32 -11.07 4.51 -2.54
C VAL A 32 -11.10 5.90 -3.18
N ASN A 33 -11.86 6.82 -2.60
CA ASN A 33 -11.88 8.21 -3.04
C ASN A 33 -10.56 8.90 -2.67
N ASP A 34 -10.03 9.74 -3.54
CA ASP A 34 -8.81 10.52 -3.30
C ASP A 34 -8.98 11.60 -2.21
N ASN A 35 -10.22 11.79 -1.73
CA ASN A 35 -10.58 12.70 -0.65
C ASN A 35 -11.16 11.95 0.57
N PRO A 36 -10.80 12.34 1.81
CA PRO A 36 -9.88 13.44 2.15
C PRO A 36 -8.42 13.10 1.80
N GLN A 37 -7.65 14.14 1.49
CA GLN A 37 -6.21 14.00 1.31
C GLN A 37 -5.53 13.78 2.67
N GLU A 38 -4.47 12.96 2.68
CA GLU A 38 -3.66 12.67 3.86
C GLU A 38 -2.21 13.10 3.56
N ASP A 39 -1.61 13.88 4.46
CA ASP A 39 -0.26 14.47 4.28
C ASP A 39 -0.07 15.20 2.94
N GLY A 40 -1.13 15.85 2.41
CA GLY A 40 -1.09 16.56 1.12
C GLY A 40 -1.08 15.65 -0.11
N LEU A 41 -1.29 14.34 0.06
CA LEU A 41 -1.41 13.38 -1.04
C LEU A 41 -2.86 12.92 -1.22
N PRO A 42 -3.29 12.62 -2.47
CA PRO A 42 -4.49 11.83 -2.72
C PRO A 42 -4.47 10.55 -1.89
N LEU A 43 -5.62 10.17 -1.33
CA LEU A 43 -5.67 9.07 -0.37
C LEU A 43 -5.09 7.76 -0.92
N ARG A 44 -5.35 7.44 -2.19
CA ARG A 44 -4.79 6.24 -2.83
C ARG A 44 -3.27 6.25 -2.86
N LYS A 45 -2.68 7.38 -3.26
CA LYS A 45 -1.22 7.56 -3.28
C LYS A 45 -0.62 7.52 -1.88
N TRP A 46 -1.31 8.08 -0.90
CA TRP A 46 -0.91 8.02 0.49
C TRP A 46 -0.88 6.58 1.01
N ILE A 47 -1.92 5.77 0.75
CA ILE A 47 -1.95 4.34 1.12
C ILE A 47 -0.76 3.59 0.50
N LEU A 48 -0.50 3.79 -0.79
CA LEU A 48 0.65 3.17 -1.45
C LEU A 48 1.98 3.55 -0.79
N ARG A 49 2.13 4.82 -0.36
CA ARG A 49 3.32 5.29 0.36
C ARG A 49 3.51 4.54 1.67
N GLU A 50 2.47 4.44 2.49
CA GLU A 50 2.56 3.75 3.79
C GLU A 50 2.89 2.26 3.60
N VAL A 51 2.34 1.62 2.57
CA VAL A 51 2.66 0.22 2.21
C VAL A 51 4.11 0.08 1.76
N HIS A 52 4.58 0.96 0.88
CA HIS A 52 5.97 0.99 0.40
C HIS A 52 6.94 1.17 1.58
N GLU A 53 6.70 2.14 2.46
CA GLU A 53 7.53 2.37 3.64
C GLU A 53 7.54 1.18 4.61
N ALA A 54 6.39 0.53 4.81
CA ALA A 54 6.28 -0.66 5.64
C ALA A 54 7.10 -1.82 5.06
N LEU A 55 7.08 -2.00 3.74
CA LEU A 55 7.88 -2.99 3.03
C LEU A 55 9.37 -2.64 2.99
N ALA A 56 9.73 -1.37 2.88
CA ALA A 56 11.12 -0.92 2.96
C ALA A 56 11.73 -1.23 4.33
N LYS A 57 10.95 -1.07 5.42
CA LYS A 57 11.36 -1.40 6.79
C LYS A 57 11.41 -2.91 7.04
N ASN A 58 10.42 -3.65 6.55
CA ASN A 58 10.39 -5.11 6.64
C ASN A 58 9.98 -5.72 5.30
N PRO A 59 10.98 -6.05 4.45
CA PRO A 59 10.71 -6.59 3.13
C PRO A 59 10.02 -7.94 3.16
N ARG A 60 9.92 -8.67 4.28
CA ARG A 60 9.26 -9.98 4.31
C ARG A 60 7.76 -9.92 4.64
N LYS A 61 7.21 -8.71 4.85
CA LYS A 61 5.78 -8.56 5.12
C LYS A 61 4.94 -9.06 3.95
N THR A 62 3.91 -9.84 4.29
CA THR A 62 2.88 -10.33 3.36
C THR A 62 1.58 -9.55 3.51
N GLU A 63 1.42 -8.80 4.61
CA GLU A 63 0.26 -7.95 4.86
C GLU A 63 0.70 -6.65 5.55
N VAL A 64 0.06 -5.55 5.16
CA VAL A 64 0.21 -4.23 5.76
C VAL A 64 -1.17 -3.67 6.07
N VAL A 65 -1.41 -3.32 7.33
CA VAL A 65 -2.62 -2.61 7.74
C VAL A 65 -2.34 -1.11 7.79
N VAL A 66 -3.04 -0.35 6.97
CA VAL A 66 -2.94 1.13 6.92
C VAL A 66 -4.16 1.73 7.60
N LYS A 67 -3.93 2.62 8.57
CA LYS A 67 -4.98 3.31 9.32
C LYS A 67 -4.95 4.80 9.00
N LEU A 68 -6.11 5.37 8.67
CA LEU A 68 -6.24 6.80 8.36
C LEU A 68 -5.79 7.64 9.56
N LYS A 69 -5.07 8.74 9.29
CA LYS A 69 -4.62 9.68 10.34
C LYS A 69 -5.73 10.66 10.70
N SER A 70 -6.50 11.08 9.71
CA SER A 70 -7.58 12.06 9.84
C SER A 70 -8.81 11.50 10.54
N ASP A 71 -9.04 10.19 10.47
CA ASP A 71 -10.14 9.53 11.17
C ASP A 71 -9.69 8.92 12.51
N LYS A 72 -9.64 9.77 13.54
CA LYS A 72 -9.35 9.35 14.93
C LYS A 72 -10.42 8.43 15.53
N SER A 73 -11.55 8.21 14.85
CA SER A 73 -12.62 7.30 15.30
C SER A 73 -12.47 5.87 14.76
N ALA A 74 -11.40 5.57 14.00
CA ALA A 74 -10.97 4.22 13.61
C ALA A 74 -12.07 3.34 12.99
N ARG A 75 -12.93 3.91 12.14
CA ARG A 75 -13.99 3.13 11.48
C ARG A 75 -13.58 2.54 10.14
N SER A 76 -12.42 2.90 9.61
CA SER A 76 -11.93 2.42 8.32
C SER A 76 -10.44 2.09 8.40
N GLU A 77 -10.10 0.84 8.06
CA GLU A 77 -8.73 0.35 7.94
C GLU A 77 -8.54 -0.30 6.56
N PHE A 78 -7.35 -0.22 5.99
CA PHE A 78 -7.00 -0.87 4.74
C PHE A 78 -6.08 -2.05 5.04
N ALA A 79 -6.55 -3.27 4.79
CA ALA A 79 -5.75 -4.47 4.89
C ALA A 79 -5.17 -4.77 3.50
N VAL A 80 -3.90 -4.44 3.31
CA VAL A 80 -3.20 -4.60 2.04
C VAL A 80 -2.39 -5.89 2.06
N THR A 81 -2.80 -6.86 1.26
CA THR A 81 -2.07 -8.11 1.04
C THR A 81 -1.02 -7.90 -0.06
N ILE A 82 0.20 -8.30 0.22
CA ILE A 82 1.33 -8.20 -0.71
C ILE A 82 1.47 -9.53 -1.43
N ILE A 83 1.23 -9.52 -2.74
CA ILE A 83 1.30 -10.70 -3.59
C ILE A 83 2.64 -10.74 -4.33
N GLY A 84 3.18 -11.95 -4.52
CA GLY A 84 4.49 -12.19 -5.14
C GLY A 84 5.61 -12.47 -4.14
N ASP A 85 6.62 -13.20 -4.61
CA ASP A 85 7.71 -13.70 -3.77
C ASP A 85 8.69 -12.61 -3.35
N TYR A 86 9.13 -12.69 -2.09
CA TYR A 86 10.29 -11.92 -1.66
C TYR A 86 11.56 -12.59 -2.19
N VAL A 87 12.13 -12.03 -3.25
CA VAL A 87 13.46 -12.41 -3.73
C VAL A 87 14.49 -11.45 -3.13
N PRO A 88 15.31 -11.88 -2.16
CA PRO A 88 16.34 -11.02 -1.59
C PRO A 88 17.37 -10.58 -2.65
N ASN A 89 17.87 -9.36 -2.53
CA ASN A 89 18.75 -8.72 -3.54
C ASN A 89 20.00 -9.55 -3.91
N TYR A 90 20.51 -10.41 -3.02
CA TYR A 90 21.67 -11.27 -3.31
C TYR A 90 21.34 -12.46 -4.23
N LEU A 91 20.06 -12.79 -4.44
CA LEU A 91 19.62 -13.81 -5.40
C LEU A 91 19.26 -13.23 -6.77
N GLN A 92 19.15 -11.90 -6.91
CA GLN A 92 18.79 -11.24 -8.17
C GLN A 92 19.99 -11.03 -9.12
N GLN A 93 21.21 -11.43 -8.75
CA GLN A 93 22.43 -11.26 -9.55
C GLN A 93 22.85 -12.51 -10.36
N SER A 94 21.91 -13.38 -10.73
CA SER A 94 22.20 -14.58 -11.53
C SER A 94 21.88 -14.37 -13.01
#